data_AF-A0A949ATB1-F1
#
_entry.id   AF-A0A949ATB1-F1
#
_cell.length_a   1.000
_cell.length_b   1.000
_cell.length_c   1.000
_cell.angle_alpha   90.00
_cell.angle_beta   90.00
_cell.angle_gamma   90.00
#
_symmetry.space_group_name_H-M   'P 1'
#
loop_
_entity.id
_entity.type
_entity.pdbx_description
1 polymer ?
#
loop_
_entity_poly.entity_id
_entity_poly.type
_entity_poly.pdbx_seq_one_letter_code
_entity_poly.pdbx_strand_id
1 'polypeptide(L)'
;IDYSKEIEDMQKQIEAQQQDIKELEEQKQVYREKIEIKREEAVTLKNQIYLLNNQVLERESEIQEKEKEIANTNLSIKNIQLRVLEKKQEIEELKEDLKVFLQIINQYDQKNHLEIILLNDSISNILSHLRYLDTVQSELAHSLQRIDLIKEGLEIQEKDLRLQLKELIDLESELKDKKAKLASEQQARQTILQETQGAEWKFQALLAEVIKEKQEIENEIVQLESDVRRKIAQEKEEKAELMEKEGIIIFSWPVPLEGITCEFHAPDYPYRDWIGEHSGIDLRAPQGTAIRAPASGYVARAKHGGLGYSYIMIIHNESFSTVYGHVSEIFVDEDEYVKRGSIIGRTGGLPGTTGAGRFSTGPHLHFEVRLDGIPINPKDYLL
;
A
#
# COMPACT_ATOMS: atom_id res chain seq x y z
N ILE A 1 2.22 34.59 39.25
CA ILE A 1 1.84 33.15 39.30
C ILE A 1 3.04 32.40 38.75
N ASP A 2 3.50 31.33 39.41
CA ASP A 2 4.69 30.60 38.95
C ASP A 2 4.32 29.70 37.76
N TYR A 3 4.40 30.26 36.56
CA TYR A 3 4.11 29.55 35.31
C TYR A 3 5.17 28.50 34.96
N SER A 4 6.31 28.48 35.66
CA SER A 4 7.42 27.55 35.39
C SER A 4 6.99 26.09 35.52
N LYS A 5 6.17 25.77 36.53
CA LYS A 5 5.72 24.40 36.78
C LYS A 5 4.71 23.91 35.76
N GLU A 6 3.80 24.79 35.32
CA GLU A 6 2.84 24.46 34.26
C GLU A 6 3.50 24.30 32.88
N ILE A 7 4.54 25.10 32.59
CA ILE A 7 5.33 24.95 31.36
C ILE A 7 6.09 23.62 31.38
N GLU A 8 6.68 23.24 32.51
CA GLU A 8 7.38 21.96 32.65
C GLU A 8 6.44 20.76 32.45
N ASP A 9 5.23 20.81 33.02
CA ASP A 9 4.21 19.76 32.83
C ASP A 9 3.74 19.67 31.36
N MET A 10 3.55 20.81 30.69
CA MET A 10 3.21 20.85 29.25
C MET A 10 4.36 20.34 28.36
N GLN A 11 5.62 20.63 28.72
CA GLN A 11 6.78 20.10 28.00
C GLN A 11 6.88 18.58 28.14
N LYS A 12 6.63 18.03 29.33
CA LYS A 12 6.55 16.58 29.54
C LYS A 12 5.42 15.93 28.73
N GLN A 13 4.27 16.59 28.60
CA GLN A 13 3.18 16.12 27.74
C GLN A 13 3.56 16.12 26.27
N ILE A 14 4.23 17.17 25.78
CA ILE A 14 4.73 17.24 24.40
C ILE A 14 5.76 16.12 24.16
N GLU A 15 6.69 15.89 25.08
CA GLU A 15 7.68 14.79 24.97
C GLU A 15 7.00 13.40 24.91
N ALA A 16 5.97 13.18 25.74
CA ALA A 16 5.19 11.94 25.70
C ALA A 16 4.46 11.76 24.36
N GLN A 17 3.79 12.81 23.87
CA GLN A 17 3.09 12.77 22.58
C GLN A 17 4.04 12.61 21.39
N GLN A 18 5.26 13.16 21.46
CA GLN A 18 6.30 12.94 20.45
C GLN A 18 6.79 11.49 20.43
N GLN A 19 6.87 10.85 21.59
CA GLN A 19 7.17 9.42 21.70
C GLN A 19 6.04 8.57 21.10
N ASP A 20 4.77 8.91 21.36
CA ASP A 20 3.61 8.24 20.75
C ASP A 20 3.60 8.38 19.22
N ILE A 21 3.92 9.57 18.69
CA ILE A 21 4.06 9.79 17.23
C ILE A 21 5.14 8.87 16.65
N LYS A 22 6.27 8.68 17.33
CA LYS A 22 7.34 7.81 16.88
C LYS A 22 6.88 6.35 16.80
N GLU A 23 6.13 5.88 17.80
CA GLU A 23 5.55 4.53 17.80
C GLU A 23 4.52 4.36 16.67
N LEU A 24 3.67 5.35 16.44
CA LEU A 24 2.73 5.34 15.30
C LEU A 24 3.45 5.37 13.95
N GLU A 25 4.59 6.04 13.83
CA GLU A 25 5.41 6.00 12.60
C GLU A 25 6.01 4.63 12.34
N GLU A 26 6.50 3.95 13.37
CA GLU A 26 6.97 2.55 13.28
C GLU A 26 5.82 1.62 12.85
N GLN A 27 4.64 1.76 13.47
CA GLN A 27 3.45 0.99 13.07
C GLN A 27 3.02 1.27 11.62
N LYS A 28 3.07 2.54 11.18
CA LYS A 28 2.76 2.93 9.80
C LYS A 28 3.70 2.26 8.80
N GLN A 29 4.98 2.18 9.13
CA GLN A 29 5.99 1.52 8.30
C GLN A 29 5.73 0.01 8.21
N VAL A 30 5.43 -0.64 9.33
CA VAL A 30 5.05 -2.07 9.37
C VAL A 30 3.82 -2.34 8.50
N TYR A 31 2.79 -1.50 8.55
CA TYR A 31 1.61 -1.68 7.70
C TYR A 31 1.91 -1.45 6.22
N ARG A 32 2.78 -0.49 5.87
CA ARG A 32 3.23 -0.28 4.48
C ARG A 32 3.98 -1.49 3.94
N GLU A 33 4.89 -2.07 4.72
CA GLU A 33 5.61 -3.28 4.34
C GLU A 33 4.65 -4.47 4.15
N LYS A 34 3.68 -4.64 5.04
CA LYS A 34 2.64 -5.68 4.89
C LYS A 34 1.77 -5.46 3.65
N ILE A 35 1.43 -4.22 3.31
CA ILE A 35 0.68 -3.90 2.09
C ILE A 35 1.51 -4.26 0.85
N GLU A 36 2.80 -3.92 0.83
CA GLU A 36 3.66 -4.20 -0.32
C GLU A 36 3.83 -5.70 -0.54
N ILE A 37 4.10 -6.47 0.54
CA ILE A 37 4.13 -7.94 0.49
C ILE A 37 2.80 -8.49 -0.06
N LYS A 38 1.65 -7.97 0.41
CA LYS A 38 0.34 -8.42 -0.06
C LYS A 38 0.06 -8.04 -1.52
N ARG A 39 0.61 -6.93 -2.03
CA ARG A 39 0.53 -6.55 -3.44
C ARG A 39 1.38 -7.45 -4.32
N GLU A 40 2.59 -7.78 -3.90
CA GLU A 40 3.45 -8.75 -4.61
C GLU A 40 2.79 -10.13 -4.65
N GLU A 41 2.26 -10.60 -3.52
CA GLU A 41 1.45 -11.81 -3.45
C GLU A 41 0.25 -11.73 -4.41
N ALA A 42 -0.50 -10.62 -4.43
CA ALA A 42 -1.63 -10.41 -5.34
C ALA A 42 -1.23 -10.47 -6.82
N VAL A 43 -0.05 -9.97 -7.21
CA VAL A 43 0.47 -10.09 -8.58
C VAL A 43 0.76 -11.54 -8.92
N THR A 44 1.42 -12.28 -8.02
CA THR A 44 1.67 -13.72 -8.23
C THR A 44 0.39 -14.54 -8.29
N LEU A 45 -0.59 -14.21 -7.44
CA LEU A 45 -1.91 -14.84 -7.39
C LEU A 45 -2.74 -14.51 -8.63
N LYS A 46 -2.64 -13.30 -9.17
CA LYS A 46 -3.25 -12.94 -10.46
C LYS A 46 -2.70 -13.79 -11.60
N ASN A 47 -1.39 -14.05 -11.63
CA ASN A 47 -0.78 -14.96 -12.60
C ASN A 47 -1.24 -16.40 -12.40
N GLN A 48 -1.35 -16.88 -11.16
CA GLN A 48 -1.89 -18.20 -10.84
C GLN A 48 -3.36 -18.33 -11.25
N ILE A 49 -4.20 -17.32 -11.00
CA ILE A 49 -5.61 -17.27 -11.43
C ILE A 49 -5.69 -17.28 -12.95
N TYR A 50 -4.81 -16.58 -13.66
CA TYR A 50 -4.76 -16.61 -15.11
C TYR A 50 -4.44 -18.02 -15.64
N LEU A 51 -3.43 -18.69 -15.07
CA LEU A 51 -3.10 -20.08 -15.39
C LEU A 51 -4.26 -21.03 -15.09
N LEU A 52 -4.88 -20.90 -13.92
CA LEU A 52 -6.06 -21.68 -13.51
C LEU A 52 -7.25 -21.43 -14.44
N ASN A 53 -7.46 -20.20 -14.91
CA ASN A 53 -8.53 -19.90 -15.88
C ASN A 53 -8.31 -20.64 -17.20
N ASN A 54 -7.07 -20.66 -17.70
CA ASN A 54 -6.76 -21.41 -18.92
C ASN A 54 -6.97 -22.91 -18.71
N GLN A 55 -6.59 -23.45 -17.55
CA GLN A 55 -6.83 -24.86 -17.21
C GLN A 55 -8.34 -25.16 -17.10
N VAL A 56 -9.12 -24.29 -16.47
CA VAL A 56 -10.59 -24.41 -16.41
C VAL A 56 -11.20 -24.44 -17.81
N LEU A 57 -10.78 -23.55 -18.71
CA LEU A 57 -11.25 -23.51 -20.10
C LEU A 57 -10.88 -24.78 -20.88
N GLU A 58 -9.67 -25.29 -20.68
CA GLU A 58 -9.21 -26.56 -21.26
C GLU A 58 -10.09 -27.72 -20.78
N ARG A 59 -10.34 -27.81 -19.45
CA ARG A 59 -11.20 -28.85 -18.86
C ARG A 59 -12.65 -28.75 -19.30
N GLU A 60 -13.20 -27.53 -19.41
CA GLU A 60 -14.54 -27.31 -19.96
C GLU A 60 -14.64 -27.80 -21.41
N SER A 61 -13.59 -27.59 -22.21
CA SER A 61 -13.52 -28.07 -23.59
C SER A 61 -13.46 -29.60 -23.65
N GLU A 62 -12.65 -30.25 -22.81
CA GLU A 62 -12.60 -31.71 -22.68
C GLU A 62 -13.96 -32.31 -22.24
N ILE A 63 -14.66 -31.63 -21.33
CA ILE A 63 -16.00 -32.02 -20.88
C ILE A 63 -16.99 -31.95 -22.05
N GLN A 64 -16.97 -30.87 -22.83
CA GLN A 64 -17.83 -30.73 -24.01
C GLN A 64 -17.54 -31.80 -25.07
N GLU A 65 -16.28 -32.16 -25.28
CA GLU A 65 -15.88 -33.24 -26.17
C GLU A 65 -16.46 -34.58 -25.69
N LYS A 66 -16.31 -34.90 -24.40
CA LYS A 66 -16.86 -36.11 -23.79
C LYS A 66 -18.39 -36.16 -23.83
N GLU A 67 -19.07 -35.03 -23.62
CA GLU A 67 -20.53 -34.94 -23.77
C GLU A 67 -20.99 -35.23 -25.20
N LYS A 68 -20.24 -34.76 -26.20
CA LYS A 68 -20.51 -35.09 -27.62
C LYS A 68 -20.25 -36.56 -27.92
N GLU A 69 -19.19 -37.13 -27.37
CA GLU A 69 -18.87 -38.56 -27.49
C GLU A 69 -20.02 -39.41 -26.92
N ILE A 70 -20.49 -39.10 -25.71
CA ILE A 70 -21.66 -39.73 -25.07
C ILE A 70 -22.92 -39.57 -25.93
N ALA A 71 -23.18 -38.39 -26.48
CA ALA A 71 -24.32 -38.15 -27.35
C ALA A 71 -24.26 -39.03 -28.62
N ASN A 72 -23.08 -39.15 -29.25
CA ASN A 72 -22.87 -40.00 -30.41
C ASN A 72 -23.04 -41.49 -30.08
N THR A 73 -22.49 -41.96 -28.97
CA THR A 73 -22.64 -43.35 -28.50
C THR A 73 -24.11 -43.67 -28.21
N ASN A 74 -24.84 -42.77 -27.59
CA ASN A 74 -26.29 -42.92 -27.37
C ASN A 74 -27.08 -43.04 -28.69
N LEU A 75 -26.73 -42.25 -29.72
CA LEU A 75 -27.34 -42.37 -31.04
C LEU A 75 -27.02 -43.71 -31.71
N SER A 76 -25.78 -44.21 -31.57
CA SER A 76 -25.37 -45.52 -32.08
C SER A 76 -26.14 -46.66 -31.38
N ILE A 77 -26.22 -46.62 -30.05
CA ILE A 77 -27.00 -47.56 -29.24
C ILE A 77 -28.47 -47.58 -29.71
N LYS A 78 -29.08 -46.40 -29.86
CA LYS A 78 -30.47 -46.29 -30.33
C LYS A 78 -30.65 -46.90 -31.72
N ASN A 79 -29.71 -46.66 -32.63
CA ASN A 79 -29.74 -47.23 -33.97
C ASN A 79 -29.60 -48.77 -33.96
N ILE A 80 -28.71 -49.32 -33.12
CA ILE A 80 -28.59 -50.77 -32.94
C ILE A 80 -29.86 -51.36 -32.36
N GLN A 81 -30.45 -50.73 -31.34
CA GLN A 81 -31.72 -51.18 -30.73
C GLN A 81 -32.86 -51.24 -31.75
N LEU A 82 -32.97 -50.22 -32.63
CA LEU A 82 -33.97 -50.21 -33.71
C LEU A 82 -33.73 -51.37 -34.69
N ARG A 83 -32.49 -51.59 -35.13
CA ARG A 83 -32.15 -52.73 -36.03
C ARG A 83 -32.41 -54.10 -35.38
N VAL A 84 -32.15 -54.23 -34.09
CA VAL A 84 -32.46 -55.45 -33.31
C VAL A 84 -33.98 -55.67 -33.27
N LEU A 85 -34.76 -54.61 -33.07
CA LEU A 85 -36.23 -54.68 -33.07
C LEU A 85 -36.76 -55.10 -34.45
N GLU A 86 -36.28 -54.49 -35.53
CA GLU A 86 -36.64 -54.83 -36.91
C GLU A 86 -36.37 -56.30 -37.22
N LYS A 87 -35.17 -56.81 -36.90
CA LYS A 87 -34.83 -58.23 -37.11
C LYS A 87 -35.65 -59.18 -36.26
N LYS A 88 -36.00 -58.81 -35.03
CA LYS A 88 -36.90 -59.61 -34.19
C LYS A 88 -38.29 -59.70 -34.81
N GLN A 89 -38.80 -58.61 -35.37
CA GLN A 89 -40.07 -58.60 -36.09
C GLN A 89 -40.00 -59.50 -37.34
N GLU A 90 -38.93 -59.41 -38.13
CA GLU A 90 -38.71 -60.27 -39.31
C GLU A 90 -38.70 -61.76 -38.96
N ILE A 91 -38.09 -62.15 -37.83
CA ILE A 91 -38.12 -63.53 -37.33
C ILE A 91 -39.56 -63.96 -36.99
N GLU A 92 -40.37 -63.10 -36.36
CA GLU A 92 -41.74 -63.45 -36.00
C GLU A 92 -42.64 -63.59 -37.25
N GLU A 93 -42.45 -62.75 -38.26
CA GLU A 93 -43.13 -62.88 -39.55
C GLU A 93 -42.78 -64.23 -40.22
N LEU A 94 -41.49 -64.58 -40.30
CA LEU A 94 -41.05 -65.86 -40.86
C LEU A 94 -41.58 -67.07 -40.05
N LYS A 95 -41.74 -66.95 -38.73
CA LYS A 95 -42.32 -68.02 -37.90
C LYS A 95 -43.81 -68.25 -38.18
N GLU A 96 -44.58 -67.19 -38.41
CA GLU A 96 -45.99 -67.33 -38.78
C GLU A 96 -46.13 -67.98 -40.17
N ASP A 97 -45.25 -67.65 -41.12
CA ASP A 97 -45.21 -68.32 -42.43
C ASP A 97 -44.87 -69.82 -42.30
N LEU A 98 -43.84 -70.15 -41.51
CA LEU A 98 -43.45 -71.54 -41.23
C LEU A 98 -44.61 -72.35 -40.61
N LYS A 99 -45.38 -71.74 -39.71
CA LYS A 99 -46.56 -72.37 -39.10
C LYS A 99 -47.63 -72.71 -40.14
N VAL A 100 -47.88 -71.84 -41.12
CA VAL A 100 -48.78 -72.13 -42.25
C VAL A 100 -48.23 -73.29 -43.08
N PHE A 101 -46.94 -73.30 -43.41
CA PHE A 101 -46.33 -74.40 -44.15
C PHE A 101 -46.38 -75.74 -43.40
N LEU A 102 -46.13 -75.75 -42.08
CA LEU A 102 -46.24 -76.95 -41.25
C LEU A 102 -47.67 -77.48 -41.16
N GLN A 103 -48.66 -76.58 -41.10
CA GLN A 103 -50.08 -76.98 -41.16
C GLN A 103 -50.43 -77.63 -42.49
N ILE A 104 -49.94 -77.07 -43.60
CA ILE A 104 -50.08 -77.65 -44.94
C ILE A 104 -49.46 -79.05 -44.96
N ILE A 105 -48.17 -79.18 -44.64
CA ILE A 105 -47.45 -80.48 -44.63
C ILE A 105 -48.20 -81.51 -43.78
N ASN A 106 -48.59 -81.17 -42.55
CA ASN A 106 -49.32 -82.08 -41.66
C ASN A 106 -50.70 -82.50 -42.23
N GLN A 107 -51.45 -81.61 -42.88
CA GLN A 107 -52.71 -81.97 -43.55
C GLN A 107 -52.50 -82.96 -44.72
N TYR A 108 -51.35 -82.90 -45.38
CA TYR A 108 -51.02 -83.79 -46.50
C TYR A 108 -50.41 -85.11 -46.06
N ASP A 109 -49.56 -85.13 -45.02
CA ASP A 109 -48.99 -86.36 -44.44
C ASP A 109 -50.07 -87.28 -43.83
N GLN A 110 -51.18 -86.70 -43.39
CA GLN A 110 -52.33 -87.45 -42.87
C GLN A 110 -53.18 -88.12 -43.97
N LYS A 111 -52.92 -87.85 -45.26
CA LYS A 111 -53.67 -88.43 -46.39
C LYS A 111 -52.88 -89.56 -47.04
N ASN A 112 -53.55 -90.65 -47.41
CA ASN A 112 -52.91 -91.77 -48.07
C ASN A 112 -52.51 -91.40 -49.51
N HIS A 113 -51.26 -91.64 -49.93
CA HIS A 113 -50.79 -91.27 -51.28
C HIS A 113 -51.63 -91.90 -52.41
N LEU A 114 -52.16 -93.11 -52.18
CA LEU A 114 -53.09 -93.77 -53.11
C LEU A 114 -54.44 -93.04 -53.20
N GLU A 115 -54.90 -92.43 -52.11
CA GLU A 115 -56.13 -91.64 -52.07
C GLU A 115 -55.97 -90.31 -52.81
N ILE A 116 -54.81 -89.65 -52.70
CA ILE A 116 -54.48 -88.43 -53.47
C ILE A 116 -54.47 -88.71 -54.97
N ILE A 117 -53.93 -89.85 -55.40
CA ILE A 117 -53.91 -90.27 -56.81
C ILE A 117 -55.32 -90.59 -57.32
N LEU A 118 -56.16 -91.22 -56.49
CA LEU A 118 -57.54 -91.61 -56.84
C LEU A 118 -58.55 -90.44 -56.79
N LEU A 119 -58.27 -89.38 -56.02
CA LEU A 119 -59.12 -88.19 -55.88
C LEU A 119 -58.91 -87.12 -56.97
N ASN A 120 -57.90 -87.27 -57.84
CA ASN A 120 -57.57 -86.27 -58.86
C ASN A 120 -57.90 -86.77 -60.28
N ASP A 121 -58.78 -86.06 -60.97
CA ASP A 121 -59.32 -86.45 -62.29
C ASP A 121 -58.29 -86.39 -63.45
N SER A 122 -57.08 -85.83 -63.23
CA SER A 122 -56.03 -85.77 -64.26
C SER A 122 -54.61 -85.88 -63.71
N ILE A 123 -53.71 -86.50 -64.49
CA ILE A 123 -52.27 -86.61 -64.19
C ILE A 123 -51.62 -85.22 -64.05
N SER A 124 -52.14 -84.21 -64.77
CA SER A 124 -51.69 -82.81 -64.67
C SER A 124 -51.96 -82.21 -63.29
N ASN A 125 -53.10 -82.54 -62.68
CA ASN A 125 -53.42 -82.11 -61.33
C ASN A 125 -52.49 -82.79 -60.33
N ILE A 126 -52.28 -84.11 -60.42
CA ILE A 126 -51.35 -84.84 -59.54
C ILE A 126 -49.93 -84.26 -59.63
N LEU A 127 -49.43 -83.98 -60.84
CA LEU A 127 -48.11 -83.38 -61.04
C LEU A 127 -48.01 -81.96 -60.48
N SER A 128 -49.05 -81.14 -60.66
CA SER A 128 -49.12 -79.80 -60.07
C SER A 128 -49.11 -79.84 -58.54
N HIS A 129 -49.80 -80.82 -57.94
CA HIS A 129 -49.80 -81.01 -56.48
C HIS A 129 -48.44 -81.48 -55.95
N LEU A 130 -47.75 -82.39 -56.64
CA LEU A 130 -46.38 -82.80 -56.25
C LEU A 130 -45.40 -81.63 -56.36
N ARG A 131 -45.50 -80.80 -57.40
CA ARG A 131 -44.70 -79.57 -57.54
C ARG A 131 -45.00 -78.54 -56.46
N TYR A 132 -46.27 -78.43 -56.04
CA TYR A 132 -46.67 -77.55 -54.94
C TYR A 132 -46.03 -77.99 -53.62
N LEU A 133 -46.03 -79.29 -53.30
CA LEU A 133 -45.37 -79.81 -52.09
C LEU A 133 -43.85 -79.62 -52.11
N ASP A 134 -43.21 -79.86 -53.27
CA ASP A 134 -41.78 -79.59 -53.45
C ASP A 134 -41.45 -78.10 -53.25
N THR A 135 -42.32 -77.21 -53.75
CA THR A 135 -42.21 -75.76 -53.53
C THR A 135 -42.34 -75.42 -52.04
N VAL A 136 -43.35 -75.95 -51.34
CA VAL A 136 -43.54 -75.71 -49.89
C VAL A 136 -42.35 -76.22 -49.08
N GLN A 137 -41.80 -77.39 -49.41
CA GLN A 137 -40.62 -77.95 -48.74
C GLN A 137 -39.37 -77.09 -48.98
N SER A 138 -39.18 -76.60 -50.21
CA SER A 138 -38.09 -75.68 -50.56
C SER A 138 -38.21 -74.35 -49.82
N GLU A 139 -39.40 -73.74 -49.80
CA GLU A 139 -39.67 -72.49 -49.08
C GLU A 139 -39.50 -72.63 -47.55
N LEU A 140 -39.90 -73.78 -46.98
CA LEU A 140 -39.66 -74.11 -45.58
C LEU A 140 -38.16 -74.15 -45.25
N ALA A 141 -37.37 -74.83 -46.08
CA ALA A 141 -35.92 -74.94 -45.91
C ALA A 141 -35.23 -73.57 -46.03
N HIS A 142 -35.62 -72.75 -47.01
CA HIS A 142 -35.12 -71.38 -47.17
C HIS A 142 -35.50 -70.48 -46.00
N SER A 143 -36.74 -70.58 -45.49
CA SER A 143 -37.21 -69.81 -44.33
C SER A 143 -36.44 -70.16 -43.06
N LEU A 144 -36.19 -71.44 -42.81
CA LEU A 144 -35.35 -71.90 -41.69
C LEU A 144 -33.91 -71.38 -41.81
N GLN A 145 -33.31 -71.49 -42.99
CA GLN A 145 -31.96 -70.96 -43.24
C GLN A 145 -31.90 -69.45 -43.02
N ARG A 146 -32.92 -68.70 -43.46
CA ARG A 146 -33.00 -67.25 -43.24
C ARG A 146 -33.13 -66.91 -41.75
N ILE A 147 -33.95 -67.64 -41.00
CA ILE A 147 -34.06 -67.46 -39.54
C ILE A 147 -32.72 -67.67 -38.85
N ASP A 148 -31.98 -68.73 -39.21
CA ASP A 148 -30.67 -69.02 -38.61
C ASP A 148 -29.66 -67.89 -38.91
N LEU A 149 -29.59 -67.42 -40.16
CA LEU A 149 -28.73 -66.28 -40.54
C LEU A 149 -29.12 -64.98 -39.80
N ILE A 150 -30.41 -64.69 -39.64
CA ILE A 150 -30.86 -63.51 -38.91
C ILE A 150 -30.51 -63.63 -37.43
N LYS A 151 -30.67 -64.81 -36.82
CA LYS A 151 -30.32 -65.08 -35.41
C LYS A 151 -28.83 -64.91 -35.15
N GLU A 152 -27.96 -65.46 -36.01
CA GLU A 152 -26.51 -65.27 -35.89
C GLU A 152 -26.14 -63.78 -35.95
N GLY A 153 -26.72 -63.05 -36.91
CA GLY A 153 -26.51 -61.60 -37.01
C GLY A 153 -27.08 -60.82 -35.83
N LEU A 154 -28.18 -61.28 -35.23
CA LEU A 154 -28.79 -60.68 -34.04
C LEU A 154 -27.88 -60.85 -32.82
N GLU A 155 -27.28 -62.04 -32.63
CA GLU A 155 -26.36 -62.31 -31.53
C GLU A 155 -25.14 -61.38 -31.58
N ILE A 156 -24.59 -61.14 -32.77
CA ILE A 156 -23.49 -60.20 -32.99
C ILE A 156 -23.92 -58.77 -32.61
N GLN A 157 -25.12 -58.34 -33.02
CA GLN A 157 -25.64 -57.00 -32.71
C GLN A 157 -25.97 -56.82 -31.22
N GLU A 158 -26.51 -57.84 -30.55
CA GLU A 158 -26.76 -57.81 -29.11
C GLU A 158 -25.45 -57.78 -28.32
N LYS A 159 -24.39 -58.44 -28.80
CA LYS A 159 -23.05 -58.34 -28.21
C LYS A 159 -22.45 -56.94 -28.39
N ASP A 160 -22.52 -56.38 -29.60
CA ASP A 160 -22.07 -55.00 -29.88
C ASP A 160 -22.82 -53.97 -29.01
N LEU A 161 -24.14 -54.12 -28.88
CA LEU A 161 -24.97 -53.30 -28.01
C LEU A 161 -24.51 -53.36 -26.54
N ARG A 162 -24.20 -54.55 -26.02
CA ARG A 162 -23.67 -54.70 -24.65
C ARG A 162 -22.32 -54.01 -24.47
N LEU A 163 -21.44 -54.05 -25.48
CA LEU A 163 -20.16 -53.36 -25.43
C LEU A 163 -20.34 -51.85 -25.42
N GLN A 164 -21.19 -51.30 -26.28
CA GLN A 164 -21.48 -49.85 -26.31
C GLN A 164 -22.17 -49.36 -25.05
N LEU A 165 -23.08 -50.15 -24.45
CA LEU A 165 -23.68 -49.81 -23.15
C LEU A 165 -22.64 -49.75 -22.03
N LYS A 166 -21.66 -50.66 -22.04
CA LYS A 166 -20.56 -50.62 -21.07
C LYS A 166 -19.69 -49.38 -21.26
N GLU A 167 -19.30 -49.10 -22.50
CA GLU A 167 -18.51 -47.92 -22.85
C GLU A 167 -19.23 -46.61 -22.45
N LEU A 168 -20.55 -46.55 -22.68
CA LEU A 168 -21.37 -45.41 -22.24
C LEU A 168 -21.30 -45.20 -20.72
N ILE A 169 -21.43 -46.27 -19.93
CA ILE A 169 -21.34 -46.19 -18.46
C ILE A 169 -19.96 -45.67 -18.03
N ASP A 170 -18.90 -46.18 -18.65
CA ASP A 170 -17.53 -45.78 -18.36
C ASP A 170 -17.31 -44.29 -18.70
N LEU A 171 -17.81 -43.83 -19.85
CA LEU A 171 -17.76 -42.41 -20.27
C LEU A 171 -18.57 -41.50 -19.33
N GLU A 172 -19.78 -41.91 -18.92
CA GLU A 172 -20.61 -41.15 -17.98
C GLU A 172 -19.94 -41.02 -16.60
N SER A 173 -19.27 -42.09 -16.13
CA SER A 173 -18.48 -42.05 -14.90
C SER A 173 -17.29 -41.09 -15.02
N GLU A 174 -16.55 -41.16 -16.12
CA GLU A 174 -15.41 -40.26 -16.38
C GLU A 174 -15.87 -38.79 -16.44
N LEU A 175 -16.99 -38.51 -17.13
CA LEU A 175 -17.58 -37.19 -17.23
C LEU A 175 -17.98 -36.65 -15.85
N LYS A 176 -18.59 -37.48 -15.00
CA LYS A 176 -18.97 -37.10 -13.64
C LYS A 176 -17.75 -36.71 -12.81
N ASP A 177 -16.67 -37.49 -12.87
CA ASP A 177 -15.45 -37.22 -12.15
C ASP A 177 -14.77 -35.93 -12.64
N LYS A 178 -14.75 -35.70 -13.96
CA LYS A 178 -14.24 -34.45 -14.55
C LYS A 178 -15.06 -33.23 -14.09
N LYS A 179 -16.38 -33.31 -14.09
CA LYS A 179 -17.27 -32.24 -13.60
C LYS A 179 -17.06 -31.94 -12.11
N ALA A 180 -16.88 -32.98 -11.29
CA ALA A 180 -16.61 -32.81 -9.86
C ALA A 180 -15.26 -32.12 -9.60
N LYS A 181 -14.21 -32.52 -10.33
CA LYS A 181 -12.89 -31.88 -10.27
C LYS A 181 -12.96 -30.40 -10.68
N LEU A 182 -13.60 -30.11 -11.81
CA LEU A 182 -13.79 -28.74 -12.29
C LEU A 182 -14.50 -27.86 -11.26
N ALA A 183 -15.57 -28.36 -10.64
CA ALA A 183 -16.28 -27.63 -9.59
C ALA A 183 -15.39 -27.32 -8.38
N SER A 184 -14.57 -28.29 -7.94
CA SER A 184 -13.61 -28.09 -6.86
C SER A 184 -12.54 -27.05 -7.22
N GLU A 185 -12.02 -27.07 -8.44
CA GLU A 185 -11.03 -26.10 -8.94
C GLU A 185 -11.61 -24.69 -9.01
N GLN A 186 -12.85 -24.55 -9.50
CA GLN A 186 -13.57 -23.27 -9.54
C GLN A 186 -13.82 -22.71 -8.14
N GLN A 187 -14.16 -23.57 -7.16
CA GLN A 187 -14.35 -23.17 -5.76
C GLN A 187 -13.04 -22.73 -5.09
N ALA A 188 -11.95 -23.47 -5.31
CA ALA A 188 -10.62 -23.10 -4.80
C ALA A 188 -10.19 -21.73 -5.36
N ARG A 189 -10.39 -21.50 -6.67
CA ARG A 189 -10.13 -20.20 -7.32
C ARG A 189 -10.94 -19.07 -6.69
N GLN A 190 -12.23 -19.29 -6.44
CA GLN A 190 -13.11 -18.27 -5.84
C GLN A 190 -12.65 -17.88 -4.43
N THR A 191 -12.20 -18.86 -3.64
CA THR A 191 -11.69 -18.65 -2.28
C THR A 191 -10.43 -17.77 -2.32
N ILE A 192 -9.49 -18.11 -3.20
CA ILE A 192 -8.25 -17.35 -3.40
C ILE A 192 -8.53 -15.89 -3.80
N LEU A 193 -9.52 -15.67 -4.69
CA LEU A 193 -9.91 -14.32 -5.11
C LEU A 193 -10.45 -13.46 -3.94
N GLN A 194 -11.22 -14.08 -3.04
CA GLN A 194 -11.78 -13.39 -1.88
C GLN A 194 -10.72 -13.08 -0.82
N GLU A 195 -9.81 -14.02 -0.55
CA GLU A 195 -8.73 -13.82 0.43
C GLU A 195 -7.76 -12.72 0.00
N THR A 196 -7.42 -12.67 -1.30
CA THR A 196 -6.51 -11.65 -1.85
C THR A 196 -7.10 -10.25 -1.80
N GLN A 197 -8.36 -10.06 -2.18
CA GLN A 197 -9.02 -8.74 -2.17
C GLN A 197 -9.29 -8.24 -0.75
N GLY A 198 -9.63 -9.14 0.19
CA GLY A 198 -9.95 -8.77 1.57
C GLY A 198 -8.72 -8.38 2.41
N ALA A 199 -7.57 -9.02 2.17
CA ALA A 199 -6.37 -8.80 2.98
C ALA A 199 -5.74 -7.41 2.76
N GLU A 200 -5.63 -6.93 1.51
CA GLU A 200 -5.07 -5.60 1.22
C GLU A 200 -5.96 -4.49 1.82
N TRP A 201 -7.28 -4.57 1.59
CA TRP A 201 -8.23 -3.59 2.12
C TRP A 201 -8.13 -3.46 3.65
N LYS A 202 -7.97 -4.58 4.37
CA LYS A 202 -7.84 -4.57 5.83
C LYS A 202 -6.62 -3.78 6.29
N PHE A 203 -5.45 -3.97 5.66
CA PHE A 203 -4.25 -3.21 6.02
C PHE A 203 -4.32 -1.75 5.59
N GLN A 204 -4.98 -1.44 4.48
CA GLN A 204 -5.25 -0.05 4.09
C GLN A 204 -6.17 0.67 5.08
N ALA A 205 -7.19 -0.02 5.60
CA ALA A 205 -8.07 0.52 6.64
C ALA A 205 -7.32 0.81 7.96
N LEU A 206 -6.51 -0.16 8.43
CA LEU A 206 -5.66 0.03 9.61
C LEU A 206 -4.64 1.17 9.43
N LEU A 207 -4.06 1.28 8.23
CA LEU A 207 -3.14 2.37 7.90
C LEU A 207 -3.85 3.74 7.95
N ALA A 208 -5.08 3.84 7.48
CA ALA A 208 -5.87 5.07 7.53
C ALA A 208 -6.22 5.47 8.98
N GLU A 209 -6.49 4.49 9.84
CA GLU A 209 -6.75 4.70 11.27
C GLU A 209 -5.52 5.27 11.98
N VAL A 210 -4.34 4.65 11.80
CA VAL A 210 -3.06 5.15 12.36
C VAL A 210 -2.71 6.55 11.86
N ILE A 211 -2.97 6.86 10.58
CA ILE A 211 -2.73 8.21 10.04
C ILE A 211 -3.64 9.23 10.72
N LYS A 212 -4.92 8.88 10.95
CA LYS A 212 -5.88 9.76 11.60
C LYS A 212 -5.47 10.04 13.06
N GLU A 213 -5.12 9.00 13.81
CA GLU A 213 -4.66 9.12 15.20
C GLU A 213 -3.41 9.99 15.32
N LYS A 214 -2.41 9.75 14.44
CA LYS A 214 -1.21 10.61 14.38
C LYS A 214 -1.58 12.09 14.16
N GLN A 215 -2.52 12.36 13.26
CA GLN A 215 -2.90 13.74 12.92
C GLN A 215 -3.67 14.42 14.06
N GLU A 216 -4.43 13.67 14.86
CA GLU A 216 -5.06 14.18 16.09
C GLU A 216 -3.99 14.58 17.12
N ILE A 217 -2.98 13.74 17.36
CA ILE A 217 -1.87 14.04 18.28
C ILE A 217 -1.04 15.24 17.80
N GLU A 218 -0.73 15.33 16.50
CA GLU A 218 0.01 16.48 15.94
C GLU A 218 -0.75 17.80 16.14
N ASN A 219 -2.08 17.79 16.02
CA ASN A 219 -2.90 18.98 16.28
C ASN A 219 -2.88 19.37 17.77
N GLU A 220 -2.88 18.40 18.69
CA GLU A 220 -2.77 18.64 20.13
C GLU A 220 -1.42 19.26 20.52
N ILE A 221 -0.31 18.75 19.96
CA ILE A 221 1.03 19.32 20.17
C ILE A 221 1.06 20.79 19.73
N VAL A 222 0.48 21.11 18.56
CA VAL A 222 0.44 22.50 18.05
C VAL A 222 -0.33 23.42 19.01
N GLN A 223 -1.43 22.95 19.60
CA GLN A 223 -2.17 23.72 20.61
C GLN A 223 -1.32 23.93 21.87
N LEU A 224 -0.71 22.87 22.41
CA LEU A 224 0.16 22.94 23.58
C LEU A 224 1.35 23.88 23.35
N GLU A 225 2.02 23.82 22.20
CA GLU A 225 3.11 24.73 21.86
C GLU A 225 2.65 26.19 21.81
N SER A 226 1.46 26.45 21.25
CA SER A 226 0.90 27.80 21.18
C SER A 226 0.58 28.37 22.57
N ASP A 227 0.13 27.50 23.48
CA ASP A 227 -0.14 27.84 24.87
C ASP A 227 1.14 28.09 25.66
N VAL A 228 2.17 27.26 25.47
CA VAL A 228 3.51 27.49 26.04
C VAL A 228 4.07 28.84 25.57
N ARG A 229 4.01 29.14 24.26
CA ARG A 229 4.49 30.43 23.72
C ARG A 229 3.75 31.62 24.32
N ARG A 230 2.42 31.53 24.47
CA ARG A 230 1.63 32.58 25.13
C ARG A 230 2.05 32.79 26.58
N LYS A 231 2.19 31.72 27.36
CA LYS A 231 2.60 31.79 28.77
C LYS A 231 4.02 32.35 28.93
N ILE A 232 4.97 31.97 28.08
CA ILE A 232 6.33 32.53 28.07
C ILE A 232 6.32 34.02 27.73
N ALA A 233 5.50 34.45 26.76
CA ALA A 233 5.37 35.86 26.40
C ALA A 233 4.81 36.68 27.56
N GLN A 234 3.78 36.17 28.23
CA GLN A 234 3.19 36.79 29.43
C GLN A 234 4.19 36.88 30.59
N GLU A 235 4.97 35.83 30.84
CA GLU A 235 6.00 35.83 31.88
C GLU A 235 7.15 36.83 31.57
N LYS A 236 7.52 36.98 30.29
CA LYS A 236 8.51 37.97 29.85
C LYS A 236 7.98 39.40 29.97
N GLU A 237 6.72 39.63 29.65
CA GLU A 237 6.06 40.94 29.76
C GLU A 237 5.90 41.34 31.24
N GLU A 238 5.45 40.41 32.10
CA GLU A 238 5.39 40.61 33.55
C GLU A 238 6.77 40.85 34.18
N LYS A 239 7.82 40.12 33.75
CA LYS A 239 9.20 40.38 34.21
C LYS A 239 9.76 41.71 33.72
N ALA A 240 9.48 42.11 32.47
CA ALA A 240 9.90 43.39 31.94
C ALA A 240 9.24 44.56 32.70
N GLU A 241 7.95 44.46 33.01
CA GLU A 241 7.24 45.45 33.84
C GLU A 241 7.72 45.48 35.31
N LEU A 242 8.14 44.33 35.86
CA LEU A 242 8.71 44.26 37.21
C LEU A 242 10.10 44.91 37.27
N MET A 243 10.96 44.67 36.28
CA MET A 243 12.33 45.19 36.21
C MET A 243 12.37 46.70 35.90
N GLU A 244 11.39 47.21 35.13
CA GLU A 244 11.22 48.66 34.90
C GLU A 244 10.79 49.40 36.17
N LYS A 245 10.01 48.76 37.06
CA LYS A 245 9.67 49.30 38.40
C LYS A 245 10.84 49.31 39.39
N GLU A 246 11.85 48.47 39.19
CA GLU A 246 13.04 48.37 40.05
C GLU A 246 14.23 49.21 39.56
N GLY A 247 14.07 49.96 38.45
CA GLY A 247 15.11 50.87 37.94
C GLY A 247 16.23 50.20 37.14
N ILE A 248 16.07 48.93 36.76
CA ILE A 248 17.03 48.16 35.96
C ILE A 248 16.77 48.42 34.47
N ILE A 249 17.80 48.84 33.73
CA ILE A 249 17.70 49.15 32.30
C ILE A 249 18.00 47.90 31.47
N ILE A 250 17.07 47.55 30.58
CA ILE A 250 17.30 46.52 29.56
C ILE A 250 17.77 47.15 28.25
N PHE A 251 18.91 46.70 27.74
CA PHE A 251 19.61 47.22 26.58
C PHE A 251 19.23 46.45 25.31
N SER A 252 19.01 47.14 24.18
CA SER A 252 19.03 46.46 22.86
C SER A 252 20.45 46.23 22.38
N TRP A 253 20.66 45.29 21.47
CA TRP A 253 21.95 45.14 20.78
C TRP A 253 22.40 46.45 20.08
N PRO A 254 23.64 46.92 20.31
CA PRO A 254 24.13 48.16 19.73
C PRO A 254 24.51 48.01 18.24
N VAL A 255 24.70 46.78 17.77
CA VAL A 255 24.91 46.40 16.36
C VAL A 255 24.15 45.10 16.08
N PRO A 256 23.83 44.77 14.82
CA PRO A 256 23.30 43.45 14.47
C PRO A 256 24.26 42.34 14.95
N LEU A 257 23.71 41.32 15.63
CA LEU A 257 24.53 40.25 16.20
C LEU A 257 25.00 39.28 15.11
N GLU A 258 26.25 39.42 14.67
CA GLU A 258 26.91 38.46 13.76
C GLU A 258 27.83 37.46 14.48
N GLY A 259 28.06 37.67 15.77
CA GLY A 259 28.84 36.79 16.65
C GLY A 259 29.61 37.56 17.72
N ILE A 260 30.03 36.85 18.76
CA ILE A 260 30.88 37.39 19.83
C ILE A 260 32.30 36.84 19.61
N THR A 261 33.29 37.72 19.47
CA THR A 261 34.69 37.35 19.23
C THR A 261 35.50 37.26 20.51
N CYS A 262 35.09 37.96 21.57
CA CYS A 262 35.66 37.84 22.91
C CYS A 262 34.55 38.04 23.93
N GLU A 263 34.48 37.13 24.92
CA GLU A 263 33.51 37.17 26.01
C GLU A 263 34.05 37.98 27.20
N PHE A 264 33.15 38.41 28.09
CA PHE A 264 33.49 39.12 29.32
C PHE A 264 34.40 38.26 30.20
N HIS A 265 35.53 38.81 30.62
CA HIS A 265 36.58 38.11 31.39
C HIS A 265 37.07 36.80 30.72
N ALA A 266 37.04 36.73 29.38
CA ALA A 266 37.49 35.55 28.63
C ALA A 266 38.89 35.09 29.07
N PRO A 267 39.07 33.80 29.45
CA PRO A 267 40.34 33.31 29.96
C PRO A 267 41.51 33.41 28.97
N ASP A 268 41.19 33.35 27.69
CA ASP A 268 42.08 33.33 26.54
C ASP A 268 42.26 34.71 25.87
N TYR A 269 41.83 35.80 26.54
CA TYR A 269 42.03 37.16 26.04
C TYR A 269 43.54 37.44 25.81
N PRO A 270 43.98 37.70 24.56
CA PRO A 270 45.40 37.68 24.19
C PRO A 270 46.24 38.77 24.84
N TYR A 271 45.62 39.77 25.47
CA TYR A 271 46.30 40.89 26.13
C TYR A 271 46.12 40.89 27.64
N ARG A 272 45.58 39.81 28.22
CA ARG A 272 45.23 39.72 29.65
C ARG A 272 46.38 40.06 30.59
N ASP A 273 47.58 39.56 30.30
CA ASP A 273 48.78 39.80 31.13
C ASP A 273 49.32 41.24 31.05
N TRP A 274 48.90 42.03 30.06
CA TRP A 274 49.41 43.39 29.84
C TRP A 274 48.40 44.49 30.19
N ILE A 275 47.10 44.26 29.97
CA ILE A 275 46.04 45.27 30.17
C ILE A 275 44.87 44.81 31.04
N GLY A 276 44.93 43.59 31.59
CA GLY A 276 43.92 43.05 32.50
C GLY A 276 42.81 42.26 31.80
N GLU A 277 41.78 41.89 32.56
CA GLU A 277 40.64 41.14 32.06
C GLU A 277 39.79 41.96 31.07
N HIS A 278 39.14 41.27 30.14
CA HIS A 278 38.31 41.92 29.12
C HIS A 278 37.01 42.44 29.74
N SER A 279 36.88 43.77 29.85
CA SER A 279 35.82 44.47 30.58
C SER A 279 34.47 44.58 29.84
N GLY A 280 34.28 43.87 28.74
CA GLY A 280 33.06 43.93 27.94
C GLY A 280 32.84 42.66 27.13
N ILE A 281 32.19 42.80 25.99
CA ILE A 281 32.15 41.78 24.94
C ILE A 281 32.57 42.42 23.62
N ASP A 282 33.27 41.65 22.78
CA ASP A 282 33.63 42.11 21.45
C ASP A 282 32.63 41.53 20.44
N LEU A 283 31.84 42.41 19.83
CA LEU A 283 30.82 42.06 18.85
C LEU A 283 31.45 42.11 17.46
N ARG A 284 31.37 40.98 16.73
CA ARG A 284 31.79 40.92 15.32
C ARG A 284 30.96 41.91 14.52
N ALA A 285 31.64 42.89 13.93
CA ALA A 285 31.00 43.87 13.07
C ALA A 285 32.03 44.41 12.06
N PRO A 286 31.72 44.44 10.76
CA PRO A 286 32.56 45.11 9.77
C PRO A 286 32.81 46.58 10.17
N GLN A 287 34.01 47.11 9.91
CA GLN A 287 34.27 48.54 10.14
C GLN A 287 33.29 49.39 9.32
N GLY A 288 32.71 50.39 9.96
CA GLY A 288 31.70 51.27 9.37
C GLY A 288 30.26 50.90 9.72
N THR A 289 30.01 49.79 10.43
CA THR A 289 28.66 49.38 10.84
C THR A 289 28.07 50.41 11.80
N ALA A 290 26.80 50.77 11.61
CA ALA A 290 26.15 51.77 12.46
C ALA A 290 26.01 51.25 13.91
N ILE A 291 26.54 52.02 14.86
CA ILE A 291 26.37 51.78 16.30
C ILE A 291 25.10 52.48 16.75
N ARG A 292 24.20 51.77 17.41
CA ARG A 292 22.95 52.29 17.96
C ARG A 292 22.98 52.35 19.48
N ALA A 293 22.41 53.40 20.06
CA ALA A 293 22.23 53.50 21.50
C ALA A 293 21.28 52.39 21.99
N PRO A 294 21.68 51.55 22.95
CA PRO A 294 20.94 50.39 23.41
C PRO A 294 19.81 50.76 24.38
N ALA A 295 19.89 51.94 25.00
CA ALA A 295 18.86 52.60 25.77
C ALA A 295 19.02 54.13 25.63
N SER A 296 18.01 54.89 26.04
CA SER A 296 18.12 56.35 26.04
C SER A 296 19.09 56.82 27.13
N GLY A 297 19.77 57.95 26.94
CA GLY A 297 20.73 58.45 27.91
C GLY A 297 21.49 59.68 27.42
N TYR A 298 22.38 60.19 28.26
CA TYR A 298 23.27 61.31 27.93
C TYR A 298 24.66 60.80 27.57
N VAL A 299 25.23 61.33 26.50
CA VAL A 299 26.61 61.04 26.09
C VAL A 299 27.56 61.68 27.11
N ALA A 300 28.13 60.87 27.98
CA ALA A 300 29.08 61.32 28.99
C ALA A 300 30.48 61.57 28.41
N ARG A 301 30.82 60.89 27.31
CA ARG A 301 32.11 61.06 26.63
C ARG A 301 32.02 60.68 25.16
N ALA A 302 32.63 61.50 24.31
CA ALA A 302 32.79 61.25 22.88
C ALA A 302 34.26 61.46 22.50
N LYS A 303 35.10 60.44 22.75
CA LYS A 303 36.56 60.57 22.59
C LYS A 303 37.01 60.16 21.19
N HIS A 304 37.55 61.13 20.45
CA HIS A 304 38.31 60.88 19.22
C HIS A 304 39.79 60.56 19.53
N GLY A 305 40.22 59.33 19.28
CA GLY A 305 41.57 58.85 19.54
C GLY A 305 42.58 59.08 18.41
N GLY A 306 42.18 59.64 17.26
CA GLY A 306 43.00 59.59 16.04
C GLY A 306 43.27 58.13 15.67
N LEU A 307 44.52 57.74 15.45
CA LEU A 307 44.90 56.32 15.29
C LEU A 307 44.88 55.52 16.62
N GLY A 308 44.69 56.19 17.75
CA GLY A 308 44.52 55.59 19.06
C GLY A 308 43.08 55.13 19.34
N TYR A 309 42.81 54.69 20.57
CA TYR A 309 41.50 54.18 20.98
C TYR A 309 40.47 55.31 21.07
N SER A 310 39.43 55.21 20.24
CA SER A 310 38.23 56.06 20.30
C SER A 310 37.12 55.32 21.02
N TYR A 311 36.32 56.06 21.80
CA TYR A 311 35.14 55.48 22.44
C TYR A 311 34.04 56.50 22.68
N ILE A 312 32.82 55.98 22.81
CA ILE A 312 31.64 56.71 23.28
C ILE A 312 31.24 56.10 24.63
N MET A 313 30.81 56.93 25.58
CA MET A 313 30.19 56.47 26.83
C MET A 313 28.84 57.15 27.00
N ILE A 314 27.80 56.38 27.30
CA ILE A 314 26.45 56.89 27.54
C ILE A 314 26.04 56.55 28.98
N ILE A 315 25.58 57.54 29.73
CA ILE A 315 24.95 57.34 31.04
C ILE A 315 23.44 57.26 30.82
N HIS A 316 22.83 56.17 31.25
CA HIS A 316 21.42 55.91 31.03
C HIS A 316 20.56 56.26 32.25
N ASN A 317 21.07 56.00 33.45
CA ASN A 317 20.50 56.45 34.73
C ASN A 317 21.61 56.53 35.80
N GLU A 318 21.25 56.67 37.08
CA GLU A 318 22.21 56.80 38.19
C GLU A 318 23.17 55.61 38.32
N SER A 319 22.74 54.42 37.90
CA SER A 319 23.48 53.18 38.09
C SER A 319 24.07 52.60 36.81
N PHE A 320 23.46 52.85 35.65
CA PHE A 320 23.86 52.23 34.40
C PHE A 320 24.54 53.17 33.42
N SER A 321 25.65 52.70 32.88
CA SER A 321 26.30 53.30 31.71
C SER A 321 26.77 52.24 30.73
N THR A 322 26.96 52.64 29.48
CA THR A 322 27.49 51.78 28.42
C THR A 322 28.68 52.42 27.75
N VAL A 323 29.64 51.59 27.31
CA VAL A 323 30.85 52.03 26.61
C VAL A 323 30.96 51.33 25.27
N TYR A 324 31.30 52.10 24.24
CA TYR A 324 31.48 51.65 22.85
C TYR A 324 32.92 51.94 22.47
N GLY A 325 33.76 50.91 22.37
CA GLY A 325 35.16 51.02 22.00
C GLY A 325 35.41 50.83 20.51
N HIS A 326 36.62 51.20 20.09
CA HIS A 326 37.09 51.04 18.71
C HIS A 326 36.26 51.80 17.66
N VAL A 327 35.65 52.92 18.03
CA VAL A 327 34.71 53.67 17.17
C VAL A 327 35.46 54.44 16.07
N SER A 328 35.13 54.18 14.80
CA SER A 328 35.83 54.80 13.66
C SER A 328 35.35 56.22 13.35
N GLU A 329 34.05 56.47 13.54
CA GLU A 329 33.39 57.77 13.37
C GLU A 329 32.40 57.97 14.51
N ILE A 330 32.41 59.14 15.14
CA ILE A 330 31.48 59.51 16.21
C ILE A 330 30.51 60.56 15.65
N PHE A 331 29.22 60.37 15.86
CA PHE A 331 28.14 61.24 15.34
C PHE A 331 27.42 62.05 16.41
N VAL A 332 27.89 61.96 17.65
CA VAL A 332 27.26 62.59 18.82
C VAL A 332 28.29 63.39 19.61
N ASP A 333 27.83 64.47 20.23
CA ASP A 333 28.66 65.32 21.08
C ASP A 333 28.53 64.95 22.57
N GLU A 334 29.49 65.37 23.39
CA GLU A 334 29.37 65.27 24.85
C GLU A 334 28.16 66.09 25.33
N ASP A 335 27.48 65.59 26.36
CA ASP A 335 26.21 66.10 26.91
C ASP A 335 24.99 65.97 25.98
N GLU A 336 25.12 65.36 24.80
CA GLU A 336 24.00 65.11 23.91
C GLU A 336 23.06 64.03 24.49
N TYR A 337 21.75 64.29 24.47
CA TYR A 337 20.74 63.28 24.80
C TYR A 337 20.40 62.43 23.59
N VAL A 338 20.65 61.13 23.69
CA VAL A 338 20.33 60.14 22.65
C VAL A 338 19.18 59.25 23.08
N LYS A 339 18.29 58.91 22.14
CA LYS A 339 17.20 57.95 22.37
C LYS A 339 17.70 56.54 22.05
N ARG A 340 17.08 55.52 22.66
CA ARG A 340 17.26 54.13 22.23
C ARG A 340 17.09 54.01 20.71
N GLY A 341 18.03 53.33 20.06
CA GLY A 341 18.08 53.13 18.61
C GLY A 341 18.75 54.25 17.80
N SER A 342 19.02 55.42 18.40
CA SER A 342 19.77 56.51 17.74
C SER A 342 21.13 56.02 17.28
N ILE A 343 21.55 56.40 16.07
CA ILE A 343 22.88 56.08 15.56
C ILE A 343 23.87 57.05 16.21
N ILE A 344 24.82 56.52 16.98
CA ILE A 344 25.79 57.31 17.75
C ILE A 344 27.19 57.34 17.11
N GLY A 345 27.45 56.44 16.17
CA GLY A 345 28.73 56.36 15.47
C GLY A 345 28.82 55.15 14.56
N ARG A 346 30.05 54.80 14.18
CA ARG A 346 30.38 53.62 13.38
C ARG A 346 31.41 52.74 14.08
N THR A 347 31.23 51.42 13.96
CA THR A 347 32.22 50.43 14.43
C THR A 347 33.54 50.60 13.70
N GLY A 348 34.64 50.23 14.34
CA GLY A 348 35.97 50.27 13.75
C GLY A 348 36.73 48.99 14.07
N GLY A 349 37.92 49.14 14.64
CA GLY A 349 38.77 48.02 15.03
C GLY A 349 39.63 47.44 13.90
N LEU A 350 39.57 47.93 12.67
CA LEU A 350 40.56 47.52 11.66
C LEU A 350 41.96 48.02 12.07
N PRO A 351 42.99 47.15 12.17
CA PRO A 351 44.31 47.58 12.62
C PRO A 351 44.88 48.72 11.77
N GLY A 352 45.37 49.77 12.43
CA GLY A 352 45.95 50.94 11.78
C GLY A 352 44.95 51.98 11.26
N THR A 353 43.66 51.83 11.54
CA THR A 353 42.64 52.85 11.20
C THR A 353 42.30 53.75 12.38
N THR A 354 41.59 54.84 12.09
CA THR A 354 41.09 55.77 13.10
C THR A 354 40.23 55.05 14.13
N GLY A 355 40.51 55.29 15.40
CA GLY A 355 39.75 54.79 16.55
C GLY A 355 40.06 53.34 16.95
N ALA A 356 40.71 52.56 16.08
CA ALA A 356 40.99 51.14 16.33
C ALA A 356 41.94 50.94 17.53
N GLY A 357 42.90 51.82 17.76
CA GLY A 357 43.87 51.63 18.83
C GLY A 357 44.89 50.51 18.54
N ARG A 358 45.90 50.41 19.41
CA ARG A 358 47.10 49.60 19.15
C ARG A 358 46.89 48.09 19.30
N PHE A 359 45.88 47.68 20.07
CA PHE A 359 45.62 46.29 20.44
C PHE A 359 44.41 45.69 19.73
N SER A 360 43.87 46.35 18.71
CA SER A 360 42.80 45.76 17.92
C SER A 360 43.35 44.68 16.99
N THR A 361 42.72 43.51 16.96
CA THR A 361 43.12 42.35 16.16
C THR A 361 42.30 42.18 14.89
N GLY A 362 41.20 42.92 14.74
CA GLY A 362 40.31 42.88 13.59
C GLY A 362 39.05 43.73 13.79
N PRO A 363 38.22 43.93 12.76
CA PRO A 363 37.00 44.73 12.88
C PRO A 363 35.99 44.16 13.89
N HIS A 364 35.65 44.96 14.90
CA HIS A 364 34.66 44.62 15.95
C HIS A 364 34.18 45.90 16.68
N LEU A 365 33.14 45.74 17.48
CA LEU A 365 32.72 46.72 18.49
C LEU A 365 33.01 46.16 19.88
N HIS A 366 33.85 46.84 20.65
CA HIS A 366 33.95 46.55 22.08
C HIS A 366 32.77 47.20 22.80
N PHE A 367 31.97 46.40 23.52
CA PHE A 367 30.77 46.87 24.20
C PHE A 367 30.81 46.51 25.67
N GLU A 368 30.69 47.51 26.53
CA GLU A 368 30.58 47.32 27.98
C GLU A 368 29.22 47.80 28.48
N VAL A 369 28.71 47.09 29.48
CA VAL A 369 27.66 47.56 30.39
C VAL A 369 28.31 47.74 31.74
N ARG A 370 28.06 48.87 32.40
CA ARG A 370 28.61 49.18 33.72
C ARG A 370 27.48 49.47 34.69
N LEU A 371 27.55 48.84 35.86
CA LEU A 371 26.68 49.09 37.00
C LEU A 371 27.48 49.77 38.11
N ASP A 372 27.05 50.95 38.53
CA ASP A 372 27.72 51.83 39.48
C ASP A 372 29.22 52.06 39.13
N GLY A 373 29.50 52.16 37.83
CA GLY A 373 30.82 52.36 37.27
C GLY A 373 31.67 51.09 37.09
N ILE A 374 31.22 49.94 37.60
CA ILE A 374 31.91 48.66 37.51
C ILE A 374 31.42 47.90 36.27
N PRO A 375 32.32 47.45 35.36
CA PRO A 375 31.93 46.59 34.25
C PRO A 375 31.30 45.29 34.73
N ILE A 376 30.17 44.94 34.13
CA ILE A 376 29.45 43.70 34.36
C ILE A 376 29.22 43.00 33.01
N ASN A 377 28.89 41.71 33.06
CA ASN A 377 28.63 40.95 31.83
C ASN A 377 27.46 41.55 31.04
N PRO A 378 27.69 42.12 29.84
CA PRO A 378 26.64 42.77 29.06
C PRO A 378 25.50 41.82 28.66
N LYS A 379 25.78 40.51 28.52
CA LYS A 379 24.79 39.52 28.06
C LYS A 379 23.63 39.35 29.02
N ASP A 380 23.81 39.68 30.30
CA ASP A 380 22.77 39.57 31.31
C ASP A 380 21.71 40.70 31.19
N TYR A 381 21.98 41.73 30.39
CA TYR A 381 21.15 42.94 30.26
C TYR A 381 20.77 43.26 28.81
N LEU A 382 21.10 42.39 27.84
CA LEU A 382 20.80 42.58 26.42
C LEU A 382 19.56 41.79 25.97
N LEU A 383 18.69 42.43 25.18
CA LEU A 383 17.55 41.82 24.48
C LEU A 383 17.61 42.04 22.97
#